data_AF-A0A7Z9ZFY2-F1
#
_entry.id   AF-A0A7Z9ZFY2-F1
#
_cell.length_a   1.000
_cell.length_b   1.000
_cell.length_c   1.000
_cell.angle_alpha   90.00
_cell.angle_beta   90.00
_cell.angle_gamma   90.00
#
_symmetry.space_group_name_H-M   'P 1'
#
loop_
_entity.id
_entity.type
_entity.pdbx_description
1 polymer ?
#
loop_
_entity_poly.entity_id
_entity_poly.type
_entity_poly.pdbx_seq_one_letter_code
_entity_poly.pdbx_strand_id
1 'polypeptide(L)'
;MDLTPYAGQEIALRFEYITDDAYNAPGFAVDDIAIPELGYHDDAEAGDGGWVARGFIRHDNRIPQRWSVQLIELGAETRVRSMALDEHQRGRLVIRGLGDQIERAVLVVSALAPVTTEVASYQYEIRPTAR
;
A
#
# COMPACT_ATOMS: atom_id res chain seq x y z
N MET A 1 7.20 -14.26 25.76
CA MET A 1 7.01 -13.52 27.02
C MET A 1 6.77 -14.55 28.11
N ASP A 2 7.37 -14.40 29.28
CA ASP A 2 7.09 -15.30 30.41
C ASP A 2 5.99 -14.72 31.30
N LEU A 3 4.87 -15.44 31.45
CA LEU A 3 3.74 -15.07 32.30
C LEU A 3 3.74 -15.80 33.65
N THR A 4 4.73 -16.66 33.92
CA THR A 4 4.84 -17.42 35.18
C THR A 4 4.71 -16.57 36.45
N PRO A 5 5.26 -15.35 36.54
CA PRO A 5 5.10 -14.49 37.72
C PRO A 5 3.64 -14.12 38.05
N TYR A 6 2.73 -14.26 37.09
CA TYR A 6 1.32 -13.93 37.23
C TYR A 6 0.42 -15.16 37.39
N ALA A 7 1.00 -16.36 37.56
CA ALA A 7 0.22 -17.59 37.74
C ALA A 7 -0.76 -17.46 38.93
N GLY A 8 -2.02 -17.83 38.69
CA GLY A 8 -3.10 -17.72 39.66
C GLY A 8 -3.69 -16.33 39.83
N GLN A 9 -3.27 -15.34 39.02
CA GLN A 9 -3.83 -13.98 39.01
C GLN A 9 -4.61 -13.73 37.71
N GLU A 10 -5.59 -12.84 37.79
CA GLU A 10 -6.22 -12.25 36.61
C GLU A 10 -5.43 -11.00 36.21
N ILE A 11 -4.92 -10.98 34.98
CA ILE A 11 -4.13 -9.88 34.45
C ILE A 11 -4.68 -9.41 33.10
N ALA A 12 -4.50 -8.14 32.79
CA ALA A 12 -4.74 -7.60 31.47
C ALA A 12 -3.44 -7.58 30.65
N LEU A 13 -3.42 -8.30 29.52
CA LEU A 13 -2.34 -8.22 28.55
C LEU A 13 -2.68 -7.17 27.49
N ARG A 14 -1.73 -6.30 27.15
CA ARG A 14 -1.93 -5.20 26.19
C ARG A 14 -0.70 -4.98 25.34
N PHE A 15 -0.91 -4.76 24.04
CA PHE A 15 0.08 -4.24 23.12
C PHE A 15 -0.12 -2.73 22.96
N GLU A 16 0.97 -1.98 23.06
CA GLU A 16 0.98 -0.53 22.82
C GLU A 16 2.04 -0.18 21.77
N TYR A 17 1.64 0.62 20.80
CA TYR A 17 2.54 1.18 19.80
C TYR A 17 2.48 2.69 19.88
N ILE A 18 3.62 3.31 20.22
CA ILE A 18 3.76 4.75 20.44
C ILE A 18 4.88 5.23 19.53
N THR A 19 4.59 6.20 18.67
CA THR A 19 5.56 6.82 17.75
C THR A 19 5.83 8.27 18.16
N ASP A 20 6.98 8.80 17.76
CA ASP A 20 7.24 10.24 17.79
C ASP A 20 6.77 10.89 16.48
N ASP A 21 6.97 12.22 16.37
CA ASP A 21 6.63 12.98 15.16
C ASP A 21 7.75 12.99 14.11
N ALA A 22 8.85 12.25 14.32
CA ALA A 22 10.06 12.39 13.51
C ALA A 22 10.16 11.36 12.38
N TYR A 23 9.70 10.12 12.59
CA TYR A 23 9.90 9.03 11.63
C TYR A 23 8.67 8.12 11.50
N ASN A 24 8.29 7.85 10.25
CA ASN A 24 7.20 6.92 9.92
C ASN A 24 7.77 5.77 9.07
N ALA A 25 7.58 4.55 9.54
CA ALA A 25 8.00 3.29 8.90
C ALA A 25 6.92 2.21 9.10
N PRO A 26 7.05 1.03 8.47
CA PRO A 26 6.23 -0.11 8.82
C PRO A 26 6.18 -0.30 10.35
N GLY A 27 4.95 -0.34 10.87
CA GLY A 27 4.70 -0.36 12.31
C GLY A 27 4.75 -1.77 12.88
N PHE A 28 3.92 -2.00 13.90
CA PHE A 28 3.79 -3.27 14.57
C PHE A 28 2.53 -4.01 14.10
N ALA A 29 2.70 -5.28 13.71
CA ALA A 29 1.62 -6.23 13.46
C ALA A 29 1.87 -7.46 14.33
N VAL A 30 0.79 -8.09 14.80
CA VAL A 30 0.82 -9.32 15.61
C VAL A 30 -0.20 -10.29 15.05
N ASP A 31 0.18 -11.57 15.07
CA ASP A 31 -0.61 -12.69 14.58
C ASP A 31 -0.28 -13.94 15.41
N ASP A 32 -1.07 -15.00 15.29
CA ASP A 32 -0.92 -16.30 15.97
C ASP A 32 -0.68 -16.17 17.49
N ILE A 33 -1.56 -15.44 18.17
CA ILE A 33 -1.45 -15.17 19.60
C ILE A 33 -1.86 -16.42 20.38
N ALA A 34 -0.93 -16.99 21.16
CA ALA A 34 -1.18 -18.19 21.95
C ALA A 34 -0.78 -18.05 23.43
N ILE A 35 -1.59 -18.64 24.31
CA ILE A 35 -1.26 -18.91 25.72
C ILE A 35 -1.53 -20.41 25.97
N PRO A 36 -0.55 -21.30 25.72
CA PRO A 36 -0.75 -22.75 25.77
C PRO A 36 -1.25 -23.27 27.11
N GLU A 37 -0.78 -22.70 28.21
CA GLU A 37 -1.16 -23.09 29.58
C GLU A 37 -2.65 -22.81 29.87
N LEU A 38 -3.27 -21.93 29.10
CA LEU A 38 -4.72 -21.64 29.14
C LEU A 38 -5.48 -22.30 27.99
N GLY A 39 -4.80 -23.00 27.07
CA GLY A 39 -5.39 -23.51 25.84
C GLY A 39 -5.93 -22.41 24.92
N TYR A 40 -5.43 -21.18 25.05
CA TYR A 40 -5.87 -20.03 24.28
C TYR A 40 -5.05 -19.89 22.98
N HIS A 41 -5.73 -19.63 21.87
CA HIS A 41 -5.14 -19.35 20.56
C HIS A 41 -6.06 -18.41 19.78
N ASP A 42 -5.50 -17.41 19.11
CA ASP A 42 -6.20 -16.49 18.21
C ASP A 42 -5.30 -16.14 17.00
N ASP A 43 -5.79 -16.41 15.80
CA ASP A 43 -5.16 -16.10 14.51
C ASP A 43 -5.65 -14.77 13.91
N ALA A 44 -6.50 -14.04 14.64
CA ALA A 44 -7.10 -12.78 14.19
C ALA A 44 -7.93 -12.89 12.88
N GLU A 45 -8.35 -14.09 12.46
CA GLU A 45 -9.10 -14.26 11.21
C GLU A 45 -10.62 -14.29 11.43
N ALA A 46 -11.08 -14.92 12.51
CA ALA A 46 -12.49 -15.25 12.74
C ALA A 46 -13.22 -14.34 13.76
N GLY A 47 -12.58 -13.27 14.24
CA GLY A 47 -13.16 -12.33 15.20
C GLY A 47 -12.11 -11.53 15.97
N ASP A 48 -12.49 -11.02 17.14
CA ASP A 48 -11.58 -10.25 18.01
C ASP A 48 -10.86 -11.13 19.04
N GLY A 49 -11.26 -12.40 19.21
CA GLY A 49 -10.60 -13.36 20.12
C GLY A 49 -10.47 -12.92 21.59
N GLY A 50 -11.28 -11.95 22.03
CA GLY A 50 -11.21 -11.35 23.37
C GLY A 50 -10.36 -10.07 23.44
N TRP A 51 -9.69 -9.68 22.35
CA TRP A 51 -8.96 -8.43 22.24
C TRP A 51 -9.90 -7.24 22.08
N VAL A 52 -9.48 -6.11 22.64
CA VAL A 52 -10.17 -4.83 22.46
C VAL A 52 -9.25 -3.87 21.72
N ALA A 53 -9.53 -3.65 20.45
CA ALA A 53 -8.75 -2.76 19.60
C ALA A 53 -8.99 -1.28 19.98
N ARG A 54 -7.90 -0.57 20.29
CA ARG A 54 -7.88 0.88 20.54
C ARG A 54 -6.78 1.53 19.73
N GLY A 55 -7.04 1.74 18.44
CA GLY A 55 -6.09 2.29 17.47
C GLY A 55 -5.49 1.22 16.54
N PHE A 56 -5.33 -0.01 17.03
CA PHE A 56 -5.08 -1.18 16.18
C PHE A 56 -6.30 -1.46 15.29
N ILE A 57 -6.03 -2.00 14.10
CA ILE A 57 -7.07 -2.50 13.18
C ILE A 57 -6.71 -3.92 12.77
N ARG A 58 -7.73 -4.75 12.60
CA ARG A 58 -7.59 -6.06 11.97
C ARG A 58 -7.47 -5.84 10.46
N HIS A 59 -6.42 -6.37 9.84
CA HIS A 59 -6.18 -6.17 8.40
C HIS A 59 -5.59 -7.43 7.77
N ASP A 60 -5.87 -7.61 6.49
CA ASP A 60 -5.49 -8.79 5.70
C ASP A 60 -4.15 -8.60 4.96
N ASN A 61 -3.34 -7.65 5.42
CA ASN A 61 -2.10 -7.24 4.75
C ASN A 61 -2.21 -6.77 3.29
N ARG A 62 -3.39 -6.28 2.88
CA ARG A 62 -3.58 -5.73 1.53
C ARG A 62 -3.66 -4.22 1.54
N ILE A 63 -2.61 -3.57 1.03
CA ILE A 63 -2.63 -2.14 0.72
C ILE A 63 -2.96 -1.98 -0.78
N PRO A 64 -4.06 -1.29 -1.15
CA PRO A 64 -4.35 -1.03 -2.55
C PRO A 64 -3.27 -0.16 -3.19
N GLN A 65 -2.49 -0.73 -4.12
CA GLN A 65 -1.55 0.03 -4.94
C GLN A 65 -2.30 0.71 -6.09
N ARG A 66 -2.41 2.05 -6.03
CA ARG A 66 -2.94 2.85 -7.15
C ARG A 66 -1.82 3.56 -7.90
N TRP A 67 -2.13 4.08 -9.09
CA TRP A 67 -1.18 4.83 -9.90
C TRP A 67 -1.79 6.12 -10.43
N SER A 68 -1.00 7.18 -10.47
CA SER A 68 -1.25 8.36 -11.30
C SER A 68 -0.28 8.33 -12.47
N VAL A 69 -0.82 8.32 -13.68
CA VAL A 69 -0.03 8.27 -14.91
C VAL A 69 -0.33 9.50 -15.74
N GLN A 70 0.70 10.27 -16.05
CA GLN A 70 0.61 11.50 -16.82
C GLN A 70 1.57 11.46 -18.00
N LEU A 71 1.14 12.01 -19.14
CA LEU A 71 1.98 12.23 -20.29
C LEU A 71 2.22 13.73 -20.45
N ILE A 72 3.48 14.12 -20.50
CA ILE A 72 3.91 15.47 -20.85
C ILE A 72 4.38 15.44 -22.30
N GLU A 73 3.68 16.16 -23.16
CA GLU A 73 4.01 16.34 -24.59
C GLU A 73 4.71 17.69 -24.73
N LEU A 74 5.93 17.68 -25.28
CA LEU A 74 6.79 18.85 -25.48
C LEU A 74 6.92 19.12 -26.99
N GLY A 75 6.52 20.30 -27.41
CA GLY A 75 6.66 20.84 -28.77
C GLY A 75 6.50 22.36 -28.71
N ALA A 76 5.83 22.96 -29.70
CA ALA A 76 5.55 24.41 -29.68
C ALA A 76 4.76 24.86 -28.44
N GLU A 77 3.86 23.99 -27.94
CA GLU A 77 3.17 24.14 -26.67
C GLU A 77 3.43 22.91 -25.79
N THR A 78 3.57 23.12 -24.48
CA THR A 78 3.62 22.01 -23.50
C THR A 78 2.21 21.59 -23.13
N ARG A 79 1.91 20.29 -23.23
CA ARG A 79 0.60 19.72 -22.86
C ARG A 79 0.77 18.60 -21.85
N VAL A 80 -0.08 18.59 -20.83
CA VAL A 80 -0.10 17.54 -19.80
C VAL A 80 -1.42 16.80 -19.89
N ARG A 81 -1.38 15.48 -20.04
CA ARG A 81 -2.56 14.61 -20.18
C ARG A 81 -2.51 13.53 -19.12
N SER A 82 -3.61 13.36 -18.38
CA SER A 82 -3.76 12.21 -17.48
C SER A 82 -4.22 10.98 -18.27
N MET A 83 -3.66 9.82 -17.96
CA MET A 83 -4.13 8.52 -18.47
C MET A 83 -5.15 7.94 -17.50
N ALA A 84 -6.36 7.66 -18.00
CA ALA A 84 -7.34 6.91 -17.23
C ALA A 84 -6.89 5.46 -17.07
N LEU A 85 -7.00 4.95 -15.84
CA LEU A 85 -6.71 3.56 -15.49
C LEU A 85 -8.00 2.84 -15.11
N ASP A 86 -8.08 1.55 -15.43
CA ASP A 86 -9.18 0.68 -15.03
C ASP A 86 -9.05 0.18 -13.57
N GLU A 87 -9.99 -0.65 -13.14
CA GLU A 87 -10.01 -1.29 -11.82
C GLU A 87 -8.77 -2.16 -11.53
N HIS A 88 -8.08 -2.61 -12.58
CA HIS A 88 -6.84 -3.36 -12.49
C HIS A 88 -5.58 -2.50 -12.68
N GLN A 89 -5.72 -1.17 -12.62
CA GLN A 89 -4.65 -0.20 -12.79
C GLN A 89 -3.95 -0.26 -14.16
N ARG A 90 -4.71 -0.60 -15.22
CA ARG A 90 -4.21 -0.65 -16.60
C ARG A 90 -4.80 0.50 -17.39
N GLY A 91 -3.99 1.08 -18.27
CA GLY A 91 -4.42 2.18 -19.13
C GLY A 91 -3.66 2.21 -20.44
N ARG A 92 -4.17 3.01 -21.37
CA ARG A 92 -3.54 3.25 -22.66
C ARG A 92 -3.76 4.68 -23.10
N LEU A 93 -2.75 5.26 -23.73
CA LEU A 93 -2.83 6.59 -24.30
C LEU A 93 -2.17 6.59 -25.68
N VAL A 94 -2.81 7.25 -26.64
CA VAL A 94 -2.28 7.41 -28.00
C VAL A 94 -1.65 8.79 -28.12
N ILE A 95 -0.40 8.81 -28.57
CA ILE A 95 0.37 10.02 -28.87
C ILE A 95 0.31 10.22 -30.39
N ARG A 96 -0.21 11.35 -30.84
CA ARG A 96 -0.32 11.69 -32.27
C ARG A 96 0.64 12.82 -32.60
N GLY A 97 1.38 12.69 -33.71
CA GLY A 97 2.34 13.71 -34.14
C GLY A 97 3.68 13.70 -33.40
N LEU A 98 4.04 12.59 -32.75
CA LEU A 98 5.40 12.41 -32.20
C LEU A 98 6.43 12.34 -33.33
N GLY A 99 7.45 13.19 -33.26
CA GLY A 99 8.44 13.39 -34.32
C GLY A 99 8.04 14.42 -35.38
N ASP A 100 6.88 15.07 -35.22
CA ASP A 100 6.45 16.23 -36.02
C ASP A 100 6.08 17.38 -35.08
N GLN A 101 4.82 17.51 -34.69
CA GLN A 101 4.35 18.57 -33.77
C GLN A 101 4.82 18.37 -32.33
N ILE A 102 5.10 17.13 -31.93
CA ILE A 102 5.61 16.77 -30.61
C ILE A 102 7.05 16.32 -30.79
N GLU A 103 7.98 17.11 -30.27
CA GLU A 103 9.41 16.82 -30.32
C GLU A 103 9.78 15.73 -29.32
N ARG A 104 9.15 15.75 -28.14
CA ARG A 104 9.43 14.81 -27.06
C ARG A 104 8.18 14.52 -26.24
N ALA A 105 8.06 13.27 -25.80
CA ALA A 105 7.05 12.86 -24.83
C ALA A 105 7.72 12.27 -23.58
N VAL A 106 7.18 12.61 -22.41
CA VAL A 106 7.65 12.12 -21.10
C VAL A 106 6.49 11.47 -20.38
N LEU A 107 6.61 10.17 -20.10
CA LEU A 107 5.65 9.43 -19.28
C LEU A 107 6.06 9.53 -17.81
N VAL A 108 5.19 10.08 -16.98
CA VAL A 108 5.35 10.17 -15.53
C VAL A 108 4.44 9.15 -14.89
N VAL A 109 5.02 8.22 -14.13
CA VAL A 109 4.32 7.16 -13.40
C VAL A 109 4.57 7.36 -11.92
N SER A 110 3.51 7.62 -11.16
CA SER A 110 3.59 7.88 -9.73
C SER A 110 2.76 6.87 -8.95
N ALA A 111 3.41 6.15 -8.04
CA ALA A 111 2.76 5.24 -7.11
C ALA A 111 1.90 6.03 -6.11
N LEU A 112 0.67 5.58 -5.89
CA LEU A 112 -0.30 6.16 -4.96
C LEU A 112 -0.80 5.09 -3.98
N ALA A 113 0.11 4.58 -3.16
CA ALA A 113 -0.22 3.78 -2.00
C ALA A 113 0.16 4.60 -0.76
N PRO A 114 -0.79 5.32 -0.13
CA PRO A 114 -0.49 5.99 1.13
C PRO A 114 -0.02 4.95 2.15
N VAL A 115 0.83 5.37 3.08
CA VAL A 115 1.30 4.59 4.24
C VAL A 115 2.22 3.39 3.97
N THR A 116 2.77 3.25 2.76
CA THR A 116 3.83 2.26 2.49
C THR A 116 5.08 2.90 1.88
N THR A 117 6.24 2.35 2.26
CA THR A 117 7.55 2.66 1.65
C THR A 117 8.01 1.57 0.69
N GLU A 118 7.17 0.56 0.44
CA GLU A 118 7.48 -0.56 -0.44
C GLU A 118 7.66 -0.13 -1.90
N VAL A 119 8.53 -0.84 -2.62
CA VAL A 119 8.79 -0.56 -4.03
C VAL A 119 7.56 -0.96 -4.86
N ALA A 120 6.89 0.03 -5.44
CA ALA A 120 5.80 -0.21 -6.37
C ALA A 120 6.34 -0.57 -7.76
N SER A 121 6.08 -1.81 -8.21
CA SER A 121 6.49 -2.28 -9.53
C SER A 121 5.46 -1.94 -10.61
N TYR A 122 5.91 -1.48 -11.77
CA TYR A 122 5.05 -1.23 -12.94
C TYR A 122 5.69 -1.76 -14.21
N GLN A 123 4.86 -1.95 -15.24
CA GLN A 123 5.30 -2.29 -16.59
C GLN A 123 4.65 -1.34 -17.59
N TYR A 124 5.38 -1.00 -18.63
CA TYR A 124 4.86 -0.20 -19.74
C TYR A 124 5.40 -0.75 -21.06
N GLU A 125 4.67 -0.48 -22.12
CA GLU A 125 5.07 -0.86 -23.47
C GLU A 125 4.75 0.28 -24.44
N ILE A 126 5.65 0.53 -25.37
CA ILE A 126 5.49 1.51 -26.44
C ILE A 126 5.47 0.75 -27.76
N ARG A 127 4.38 0.91 -28.51
CA ARG A 127 4.22 0.30 -29.84
C ARG A 127 3.91 1.39 -30.87
N PRO A 128 4.48 1.31 -32.08
CA PRO A 128 4.01 2.13 -33.20
C PRO A 128 2.53 1.83 -33.46
N THR A 129 1.73 2.88 -33.65
CA THR A 129 0.36 2.71 -34.16
C THR A 129 0.46 2.43 -35.66
N ALA A 130 -0.26 1.42 -36.16
CA ALA A 130 -0.35 1.19 -37.61
C ALA A 130 -0.86 2.47 -38.30
N ARG A 131 -0.28 2.79 -39.47
CA ARG A 131 -0.69 3.94 -40.30
C ARG A 131 -2.12 3.79 -40.79
#